data_AF-A0A9D5QI00-F1
#
_entry.id   AF-A0A9D5QI00-F1
#
_cell.length_a   1.000
_cell.length_b   1.000
_cell.length_c   1.000
_cell.angle_alpha   90.00
_cell.angle_beta   90.00
_cell.angle_gamma   90.00
#
_symmetry.space_group_name_H-M   'P 1'
#
loop_
_entity.id
_entity.type
_entity.pdbx_description
1 polymer ?
#
loop_
_entity_poly.entity_id
_entity_poly.type
_entity_poly.pdbx_seq_one_letter_code
_entity_poly.pdbx_strand_id
1 'polypeptide(L)'
;MSETSTESSPLKLYQKAYVLHHKEHKLAQACEIYERLIKEFPDADVSAYASVQLQKIHASEVTGKIARQRGPGLPTILLLIVNVLLLCAVGLLFGMHVYQLDAERVKHGALAQALAKMYSGQEEEALDILRELKISFRNDITPFVISSEIYRRHNDYLRARKEYETYRRLYPDDPVPVKEIAKLNKEEDAYIKGMMQESGPKKTIPEELTKEQDRKAAARAGSGRTRKKRVPKKTRMLVPVDSISYF
;
A
#
# COMPACT_ATOMS: atom_id res chain seq x y z
N MET A 1 -42.68 -57.86 -81.21
CA MET A 1 -42.32 -57.85 -79.77
C MET A 1 -40.84 -58.23 -79.72
N SER A 2 -39.86 -57.42 -79.36
CA SER A 2 -39.82 -56.06 -78.80
C SER A 2 -38.38 -55.58 -79.01
N GLU A 3 -38.14 -54.64 -79.93
CA GLU A 3 -36.84 -53.99 -80.11
C GLU A 3 -36.89 -52.60 -79.45
N THR A 4 -36.72 -52.54 -78.14
CA THR A 4 -36.53 -51.28 -77.40
C THR A 4 -35.78 -51.54 -76.09
N SER A 5 -34.45 -51.77 -76.12
CA SER A 5 -33.68 -51.85 -74.85
C SER A 5 -32.16 -51.70 -74.97
N THR A 6 -31.62 -51.10 -76.03
CA THR A 6 -30.16 -51.01 -76.23
C THR A 6 -29.51 -49.69 -75.80
N GLU A 7 -30.27 -48.65 -75.42
CA GLU A 7 -29.70 -47.34 -75.03
C GLU A 7 -29.59 -47.06 -73.52
N SER A 8 -30.22 -47.83 -72.64
CA SER A 8 -30.28 -47.51 -71.20
C SER A 8 -29.98 -48.70 -70.29
N SER A 9 -28.80 -49.32 -70.45
CA SER A 9 -28.33 -50.30 -69.45
C SER A 9 -28.19 -49.62 -68.07
N PRO A 10 -28.77 -50.17 -66.99
CA PRO A 10 -28.70 -49.59 -65.64
C PRO A 10 -27.25 -49.30 -65.20
N LEU A 11 -26.32 -50.15 -65.62
CA LEU A 11 -24.89 -49.99 -65.33
C LEU A 11 -24.28 -48.75 -66.01
N LYS A 12 -24.66 -48.45 -67.25
CA LYS A 12 -24.19 -47.25 -67.98
C LYS A 12 -24.73 -45.97 -67.33
N LEU A 13 -25.99 -45.99 -66.88
CA LEU A 13 -26.60 -44.87 -66.16
C LEU A 13 -25.90 -44.65 -64.81
N TYR A 14 -25.63 -45.72 -64.06
CA TYR A 14 -24.88 -45.63 -62.81
C TYR A 14 -23.47 -45.07 -63.03
N GLN A 15 -22.74 -45.55 -64.04
CA GLN A 15 -21.39 -45.07 -64.35
C GLN A 15 -21.39 -43.58 -64.72
N LYS A 16 -22.40 -43.13 -65.47
CA LYS A 16 -22.59 -41.71 -65.80
C LYS A 16 -22.85 -40.87 -64.54
N ALA A 17 -23.75 -41.31 -63.66
CA ALA A 17 -24.01 -40.65 -62.38
C ALA A 17 -22.75 -40.59 -61.50
N TYR A 18 -21.96 -41.67 -61.49
CA TYR A 18 -20.70 -41.75 -60.74
C TYR A 18 -19.65 -40.75 -61.25
N VAL A 19 -19.49 -40.62 -62.57
CA VAL A 19 -18.60 -39.63 -63.18
C VAL A 19 -19.07 -38.20 -62.83
N LEU A 20 -20.37 -37.93 -62.95
CA LEU A 20 -20.93 -36.63 -62.59
C LEU A 20 -20.73 -36.28 -61.12
N HIS A 21 -20.87 -37.27 -60.22
CA HIS A 21 -20.68 -37.11 -58.78
C HIS A 21 -19.20 -36.87 -58.43
N HIS A 22 -18.29 -37.74 -58.87
CA HIS A 22 -16.92 -37.78 -58.38
C HIS A 22 -15.89 -37.07 -59.24
N LYS A 23 -16.10 -36.98 -60.56
CA LYS A 23 -15.14 -36.35 -61.49
C LYS A 23 -15.54 -34.94 -61.88
N GLU A 24 -16.83 -34.72 -62.13
CA GLU A 24 -17.33 -33.42 -62.60
C GLU A 24 -17.95 -32.57 -61.49
N HIS A 25 -18.14 -33.12 -60.29
CA HIS A 25 -18.77 -32.45 -59.14
C HIS A 25 -20.14 -31.84 -59.42
N LYS A 26 -20.88 -32.36 -60.40
CA LYS A 26 -22.24 -31.94 -60.76
C LYS A 26 -23.26 -32.72 -59.95
N LEU A 27 -23.35 -32.41 -58.65
CA LEU A 27 -24.16 -33.17 -57.69
C LEU A 27 -25.65 -33.21 -58.05
N ALA A 28 -26.25 -32.10 -58.49
CA ALA A 28 -27.66 -32.06 -58.86
C ALA A 28 -27.99 -33.03 -60.02
N GLN A 29 -27.15 -33.03 -61.07
CA GLN A 29 -27.32 -33.92 -62.21
C GLN A 29 -27.04 -35.39 -61.84
N ALA A 30 -26.11 -35.64 -60.91
CA ALA A 30 -25.85 -36.98 -60.40
C ALA A 30 -27.05 -37.52 -59.59
N CYS A 31 -27.65 -36.69 -58.72
CA CYS A 31 -28.85 -37.05 -57.95
C CYS A 31 -30.03 -37.40 -58.87
N GLU A 32 -30.32 -36.57 -59.88
CA GLU A 32 -31.40 -36.85 -60.85
C GLU A 32 -31.23 -38.21 -61.54
N ILE A 33 -30.00 -38.61 -61.87
CA ILE A 33 -29.73 -39.90 -62.51
C ILE A 33 -29.84 -41.04 -61.50
N TYR A 34 -29.38 -40.86 -60.26
CA TYR A 34 -29.55 -41.87 -59.21
C TYR A 34 -31.04 -42.09 -58.87
N GLU A 35 -31.84 -41.03 -58.76
CA GLU A 35 -33.30 -41.12 -58.54
C GLU A 35 -34.00 -41.83 -59.70
N ARG A 36 -33.63 -41.50 -60.94
CA ARG A 36 -34.14 -42.16 -62.13
C ARG A 36 -33.82 -43.65 -62.13
N LEU A 37 -32.59 -44.01 -61.76
CA LEU A 37 -32.13 -45.39 -61.71
C LEU A 37 -32.91 -46.22 -60.68
N ILE A 38 -33.20 -45.64 -59.50
CA ILE A 38 -34.00 -46.29 -58.47
C ILE A 38 -35.46 -46.48 -58.91
N LYS A 39 -36.02 -45.51 -59.64
CA LYS A 39 -37.42 -45.52 -60.09
C LYS A 39 -37.66 -46.43 -61.30
N GLU A 40 -36.75 -46.42 -62.27
CA GLU A 40 -36.88 -47.17 -63.52
C GLU A 40 -36.36 -48.61 -63.40
N PHE A 41 -35.41 -48.88 -62.50
CA PHE A 41 -34.78 -50.19 -62.33
C PHE A 41 -34.68 -50.60 -60.86
N PRO A 42 -35.80 -50.76 -60.14
CA PRO A 42 -35.79 -51.04 -58.70
C PRO A 42 -35.11 -52.38 -58.36
N ASP A 43 -35.24 -53.38 -59.23
CA ASP A 43 -34.72 -54.74 -59.01
C ASP A 43 -33.25 -54.92 -59.45
N ALA A 44 -32.63 -53.88 -60.00
CA ALA A 44 -31.23 -53.94 -60.43
C ALA A 44 -30.28 -53.74 -59.24
N ASP A 45 -29.20 -54.51 -59.16
CA ASP A 45 -28.18 -54.39 -58.09
C ASP A 45 -27.62 -52.95 -57.96
N VAL A 46 -27.52 -52.24 -59.08
CA VAL A 46 -27.06 -50.84 -59.15
C VAL A 46 -28.02 -49.84 -58.49
N SER A 47 -29.29 -50.20 -58.30
CA SER A 47 -30.29 -49.38 -57.59
C SER A 47 -29.97 -49.25 -56.10
N ALA A 48 -29.55 -50.35 -55.47
CA ALA A 48 -29.10 -50.34 -54.08
C ALA A 48 -27.90 -49.39 -53.91
N TYR A 49 -26.91 -49.46 -54.80
CA TYR A 49 -25.76 -48.54 -54.76
C TYR A 49 -26.14 -47.08 -55.01
N ALA A 50 -27.06 -46.81 -55.94
CA ALA A 50 -27.57 -45.47 -56.20
C ALA A 50 -28.25 -44.87 -54.96
N SER A 51 -29.05 -45.66 -54.22
CA SER A 51 -29.72 -45.21 -53.00
C SER A 51 -28.73 -44.79 -51.91
N VAL A 52 -27.64 -45.54 -51.73
CA VAL A 52 -26.58 -45.23 -50.75
C VAL A 52 -25.85 -43.95 -51.14
N GLN A 53 -25.53 -43.75 -52.42
CA GLN A 53 -24.86 -42.53 -52.88
C GLN A 53 -25.76 -41.30 -52.70
N LEU A 54 -27.05 -41.44 -52.97
CA LEU A 54 -28.02 -40.35 -52.80
C LEU A 54 -28.14 -39.94 -51.32
N GLN A 55 -28.22 -40.92 -50.41
CA GLN A 55 -28.22 -40.65 -48.97
C GLN A 55 -26.93 -39.96 -48.51
N LYS A 56 -25.77 -40.36 -49.05
CA LYS A 56 -24.49 -39.72 -48.74
C LYS A 56 -24.45 -38.25 -49.17
N ILE A 57 -24.97 -37.93 -50.35
CA ILE A 57 -25.04 -36.55 -50.85
C ILE A 57 -25.97 -35.73 -49.93
N HIS A 58 -27.17 -36.23 -49.62
CA HIS A 58 -28.09 -35.52 -48.72
C HIS A 58 -27.52 -35.32 -47.30
N ALA A 59 -26.88 -36.34 -46.73
CA ALA A 59 -26.24 -36.22 -45.42
C ALA A 59 -25.11 -35.17 -45.42
N SER A 60 -24.35 -35.07 -46.52
CA SER A 60 -23.29 -34.08 -46.68
C SER A 60 -23.83 -32.64 -46.77
N GLU A 61 -24.99 -32.44 -47.42
CA GLU A 61 -25.63 -31.12 -47.47
C GLU A 61 -26.17 -30.68 -46.12
N VAL A 62 -26.79 -31.61 -45.37
CA VAL A 62 -27.31 -31.34 -44.02
C VAL A 62 -26.18 -30.98 -43.06
N THR A 63 -25.11 -31.77 -43.05
CA THR A 63 -23.93 -31.50 -42.21
C THR A 63 -23.24 -30.19 -42.61
N GLY A 64 -23.15 -29.87 -43.91
CA GLY A 64 -22.62 -28.61 -44.39
C GLY A 64 -23.44 -27.38 -43.93
N LYS A 65 -24.78 -27.50 -43.91
CA LYS A 65 -25.67 -26.44 -43.40
C LYS A 65 -25.50 -26.22 -41.90
N ILE A 66 -25.38 -27.30 -41.12
CA ILE A 66 -25.14 -27.25 -39.67
C ILE A 66 -23.77 -26.63 -39.37
N ALA A 67 -22.73 -27.02 -40.11
CA ALA A 67 -21.38 -26.48 -39.93
C ALA A 67 -21.31 -24.98 -40.26
N ARG A 68 -21.99 -24.52 -41.32
CA ARG A 68 -22.05 -23.09 -41.69
C ARG A 68 -22.82 -22.22 -40.69
N GLN A 69 -23.78 -22.78 -39.96
CA GLN A 69 -24.53 -22.05 -38.93
C GLN A 69 -23.80 -21.96 -37.58
N ARG A 70 -22.71 -22.72 -37.38
CA ARG A 70 -21.97 -22.83 -36.12
C ARG A 70 -20.75 -21.89 -36.06
N GLY A 71 -20.90 -20.65 -36.53
CA GLY A 71 -19.94 -19.60 -36.16
C GLY A 71 -20.03 -19.27 -34.67
N PRO A 72 -18.98 -18.72 -34.03
CA PRO A 72 -19.08 -18.23 -32.66
C PRO A 72 -20.20 -17.18 -32.64
N GLY A 73 -21.33 -17.52 -32.02
CA GLY A 73 -22.45 -16.60 -31.96
C GLY A 73 -22.01 -15.31 -31.29
N LEU A 74 -22.52 -14.17 -31.76
CA LEU A 74 -22.36 -12.85 -31.12
C LEU A 74 -22.31 -12.89 -29.58
N PRO A 75 -23.17 -13.65 -28.85
CA PRO A 75 -23.09 -13.73 -27.39
C PRO A 75 -21.74 -14.27 -26.85
N THR A 76 -21.10 -15.22 -27.53
CA THR A 76 -19.80 -15.78 -27.10
C THR A 76 -18.67 -14.77 -27.24
N ILE A 77 -18.67 -13.98 -28.31
CA ILE A 77 -17.69 -12.90 -28.52
C ILE A 77 -17.89 -11.81 -27.47
N LEU A 78 -19.15 -11.44 -27.19
CA LEU A 78 -19.48 -10.43 -26.20
C LEU A 78 -19.05 -10.83 -24.79
N LEU A 79 -19.28 -12.10 -24.42
CA LEU A 79 -18.83 -12.65 -23.13
C LEU A 79 -17.30 -12.66 -23.01
N LEU A 80 -16.58 -12.95 -24.10
CA LEU A 80 -15.13 -12.91 -24.12
C LEU A 80 -14.60 -11.48 -23.92
N ILE A 81 -15.20 -10.49 -24.59
CA ILE A 81 -14.85 -9.08 -24.41
C ILE A 81 -15.07 -8.64 -22.96
N VAL A 82 -16.22 -8.99 -22.36
CA VAL A 82 -16.52 -8.66 -20.96
C VAL A 82 -15.50 -9.28 -20.01
N ASN A 83 -15.13 -10.55 -20.21
CA ASN A 83 -14.12 -11.20 -19.38
C ASN A 83 -12.74 -10.54 -19.51
N VAL A 84 -12.32 -10.14 -20.72
CA VAL A 84 -11.06 -9.43 -20.92
C VAL A 84 -11.07 -8.07 -20.22
N LEU A 85 -12.17 -7.31 -20.34
CA LEU A 85 -12.32 -6.02 -19.66
C LEU A 85 -12.28 -6.19 -18.13
N LEU A 86 -12.93 -7.23 -17.59
CA LEU A 86 -12.92 -7.52 -16.16
C LEU A 86 -11.50 -7.83 -15.67
N LEU A 87 -10.75 -8.62 -16.44
CA LEU A 87 -9.38 -9.02 -16.11
C LEU A 87 -8.43 -7.80 -16.14
N CYS A 88 -8.60 -6.90 -17.11
CA CYS A 88 -7.88 -5.62 -17.15
C CYS A 88 -8.22 -4.74 -15.94
N ALA A 89 -9.50 -4.63 -15.56
CA ALA A 89 -9.91 -3.84 -14.41
C ALA A 89 -9.31 -4.38 -13.10
N VAL A 90 -9.32 -5.69 -12.90
CA VAL A 90 -8.68 -6.33 -11.74
C VAL A 90 -7.17 -6.07 -11.73
N GLY A 91 -6.50 -6.20 -12.87
CA GLY A 91 -5.07 -5.92 -13.00
C GLY A 91 -4.71 -4.47 -12.64
N LEU A 92 -5.52 -3.50 -13.08
CA LEU A 92 -5.33 -2.08 -12.75
C LEU A 92 -5.52 -1.81 -11.26
N LEU A 93 -6.61 -2.33 -10.66
CA LEU A 93 -6.87 -2.17 -9.23
C LEU A 93 -5.75 -2.80 -8.38
N PHE A 94 -5.30 -3.99 -8.76
CA PHE A 94 -4.18 -4.65 -8.09
C PHE A 94 -2.89 -3.84 -8.21
N GLY A 95 -2.57 -3.33 -9.40
CA GLY A 95 -1.40 -2.48 -9.62
C GLY A 95 -1.44 -1.19 -8.79
N MET A 96 -2.60 -0.53 -8.71
CA MET A 96 -2.79 0.64 -7.84
C MET A 96 -2.59 0.29 -6.37
N HIS A 97 -3.10 -0.86 -5.93
CA HIS A 97 -2.96 -1.29 -4.54
C HIS A 97 -1.50 -1.61 -4.17
N VAL A 98 -0.76 -2.30 -5.05
CA VAL A 98 0.67 -2.57 -4.86
C VAL A 98 1.46 -1.26 -4.80
N TYR A 99 1.18 -0.31 -5.69
CA TYR A 99 1.83 1.00 -5.69
C TYR A 99 1.59 1.76 -4.37
N GLN A 100 0.37 1.72 -3.84
CA GLN A 100 0.06 2.31 -2.53
C GLN A 100 0.83 1.63 -1.39
N LEU A 101 0.89 0.30 -1.39
CA LEU A 101 1.64 -0.46 -0.38
C LEU A 101 3.14 -0.16 -0.41
N ASP A 102 3.73 -0.02 -1.60
CA ASP A 102 5.15 0.33 -1.72
C ASP A 102 5.42 1.75 -1.22
N ALA A 103 4.56 2.71 -1.54
CA ALA A 103 4.65 4.06 -1.01
C ALA A 103 4.54 4.10 0.52
N GLU A 104 3.62 3.32 1.10
CA GLU A 104 3.50 3.19 2.56
C GLU A 104 4.71 2.52 3.20
N ARG A 105 5.27 1.48 2.58
CA ARG A 105 6.49 0.81 3.05
C ARG A 105 7.68 1.77 3.10
N VAL A 106 7.88 2.55 2.03
CA VAL A 106 8.93 3.57 1.99
C VAL A 106 8.72 4.59 3.11
N LYS A 107 7.49 5.06 3.30
CA LYS A 107 7.13 5.99 4.39
C LYS A 107 7.49 5.41 5.77
N HIS A 108 7.02 4.21 6.07
CA HIS A 108 7.25 3.57 7.37
C HIS A 108 8.74 3.26 7.61
N GLY A 109 9.47 2.86 6.57
CA GLY A 109 10.92 2.65 6.64
C GLY A 109 11.67 3.95 6.99
N ALA A 110 11.36 5.04 6.29
CA ALA A 110 11.97 6.35 6.55
C ALA A 110 11.58 6.91 7.94
N LEU A 111 10.32 6.73 8.38
CA LEU A 111 9.90 7.10 9.74
C LEU A 111 10.67 6.31 10.81
N ALA A 112 10.81 4.99 10.62
CA ALA A 112 11.58 4.14 11.52
C ALA A 112 13.05 4.56 11.57
N GLN A 113 13.65 4.90 10.41
CA GLN A 113 15.00 5.42 10.32
C GLN A 113 15.16 6.76 11.05
N ALA A 114 14.23 7.70 10.85
CA ALA A 114 14.24 8.98 11.54
C ALA A 114 14.14 8.81 13.07
N LEU A 115 13.26 7.92 13.54
CA LEU A 115 13.14 7.60 14.96
C LEU A 115 14.44 6.98 15.50
N ALA A 116 15.02 6.02 14.79
CA ALA A 116 16.29 5.41 15.19
C ALA A 116 17.41 6.46 15.31
N LYS A 117 17.50 7.39 14.36
CA LYS A 117 18.47 8.50 14.37
C LYS A 117 18.23 9.45 15.54
N MET A 118 16.97 9.81 15.80
CA MET A 118 16.57 10.62 16.96
C MET A 118 17.02 9.97 18.28
N TYR A 119 16.76 8.67 18.48
CA TYR A 119 17.17 7.97 19.70
C TYR A 119 18.69 7.74 19.81
N SER A 120 19.40 7.78 18.68
CA SER A 120 20.86 7.69 18.64
C SER A 120 21.56 9.04 18.83
N GLY A 121 20.81 10.12 19.05
CA GLY A 121 21.34 11.49 19.18
C GLY A 121 21.76 12.15 17.87
N GLN A 122 21.50 11.52 16.72
CA GLN A 122 21.75 12.05 15.38
C GLN A 122 20.53 12.84 14.89
N GLU A 123 20.17 13.88 15.65
CA GLU A 123 18.88 14.54 15.49
C GLU A 123 18.78 15.44 14.25
N GLU A 124 19.88 16.04 13.81
CA GLU A 124 19.91 16.81 12.55
C GLU A 124 19.61 15.91 11.34
N GLU A 125 20.21 14.72 11.28
CA GLU A 125 19.91 13.73 10.23
C GLU A 125 18.46 13.24 10.32
N ALA A 126 17.93 13.08 11.54
CA ALA A 126 16.52 12.73 11.72
C ALA A 126 15.61 13.85 11.18
N LEU A 127 15.91 15.12 11.44
CA LEU A 127 15.15 16.27 10.94
C LEU A 127 15.20 16.36 9.41
N ASP A 128 16.31 16.02 8.77
CA ASP A 128 16.41 15.99 7.31
C ASP A 128 15.51 14.91 6.69
N ILE A 129 15.51 13.68 7.24
CA ILE A 129 14.60 12.61 6.80
C ILE A 129 13.13 13.03 7.01
N LEU A 130 12.82 13.63 8.17
CA LEU A 130 11.47 14.11 8.46
C LEU A 130 11.06 15.25 7.53
N ARG A 131 11.98 16.10 7.10
CA ARG A 131 11.71 17.16 6.11
C ARG A 131 11.31 16.58 4.77
N GLU A 132 12.02 15.55 4.30
CA GLU A 132 11.65 14.84 3.07
C GLU A 132 10.28 14.18 3.19
N LEU A 133 10.01 13.52 4.33
CA LEU A 133 8.71 12.91 4.60
C LEU A 133 7.55 13.92 4.60
N LYS A 134 7.73 15.13 5.12
CA LYS A 134 6.72 16.21 5.07
C LYS A 134 6.39 16.64 3.64
N ILE A 135 7.38 16.60 2.74
CA ILE A 135 7.21 16.99 1.34
C ILE A 135 6.46 15.88 0.58
N SER A 136 6.88 14.63 0.78
CA SER A 136 6.36 13.45 0.07
C SER A 136 4.99 13.00 0.59
N PHE A 137 4.73 13.15 1.90
CA PHE A 137 3.51 12.71 2.57
C PHE A 137 2.86 13.86 3.34
N ARG A 138 2.42 14.89 2.61
CA ARG A 138 1.88 16.14 3.20
C ARG A 138 0.73 15.92 4.17
N ASN A 139 -0.11 14.91 3.92
CA ASN A 139 -1.30 14.61 4.74
C ASN A 139 -0.96 13.90 6.06
N ASP A 140 0.27 13.42 6.23
CA ASP A 140 0.67 12.71 7.44
C ASP A 140 1.18 13.71 8.49
N ILE A 141 0.56 13.73 9.67
CA ILE A 141 0.97 14.57 10.79
C ILE A 141 2.22 14.03 11.49
N THR A 142 2.52 12.73 11.35
CA THR A 142 3.56 12.03 12.10
C THR A 142 4.95 12.67 11.95
N PRO A 143 5.41 13.07 10.75
CA PRO A 143 6.69 13.73 10.60
C PRO A 143 6.78 15.08 11.34
N PHE A 144 5.67 15.82 11.42
CA PHE A 144 5.58 17.07 12.17
C PHE A 144 5.62 16.83 13.67
N VAL A 145 4.90 15.80 14.16
CA VAL A 145 4.93 15.38 15.57
C VAL A 145 6.34 15.03 16.00
N ILE A 146 7.03 14.15 15.27
CA ILE A 146 8.38 13.71 15.61
C ILE A 146 9.37 14.89 15.55
N SER A 147 9.27 15.76 14.55
CA SER A 147 10.11 16.96 14.49
C SER A 147 9.87 17.90 15.67
N SER A 148 8.61 18.08 16.08
CA SER A 148 8.26 18.88 17.25
C SER A 148 8.84 18.29 18.54
N GLU A 149 8.87 16.96 18.64
CA GLU A 149 9.41 16.25 19.80
C GLU A 149 10.92 16.44 19.93
N ILE A 150 11.64 16.42 18.80
CA ILE A 150 13.07 16.75 18.74
C ILE A 150 13.31 18.16 19.29
N TYR A 151 12.59 19.16 18.78
CA TYR A 151 12.73 20.54 19.26
C TYR A 151 12.34 20.69 20.74
N ARG A 152 11.30 19.97 21.18
CA ARG A 152 10.85 19.97 22.56
C ARG A 152 11.93 19.44 23.53
N ARG A 153 12.66 18.38 23.15
CA ARG A 153 13.78 17.86 23.95
C ARG A 153 14.90 18.87 24.15
N HIS A 154 15.06 19.81 23.21
CA HIS A 154 16.00 20.94 23.31
C HIS A 154 15.42 22.19 23.94
N ASN A 155 14.21 22.13 24.50
CA ASN A 155 13.48 23.29 25.02
C ASN A 155 13.23 24.39 23.97
N ASP A 156 13.29 24.08 22.67
CA ASP A 156 12.93 25.02 21.60
C ASP A 156 11.42 24.91 21.29
N TYR A 157 10.61 25.38 22.25
CA TYR A 157 9.15 25.36 22.16
C TYR A 157 8.61 26.21 21.00
N LEU A 158 9.36 27.22 20.55
CA LEU A 158 8.96 28.06 19.42
C LEU A 158 9.03 27.29 18.10
N ARG A 159 10.14 26.58 17.82
CA ARG A 159 10.24 25.72 16.63
C ARG A 159 9.27 24.55 16.72
N ALA A 160 9.10 23.94 17.89
CA ALA A 160 8.14 22.86 18.09
C ALA A 160 6.70 23.27 17.72
N ARG A 161 6.26 24.46 18.14
CA ARG A 161 4.93 24.99 17.76
C ARG A 161 4.82 25.28 16.27
N LYS A 162 5.87 25.84 15.67
CA LYS A 162 5.88 26.19 14.25
C LYS A 162 5.63 24.97 13.36
N GLU A 163 6.10 23.78 13.75
CA GLU A 163 5.81 22.53 13.03
C GLU A 163 4.30 22.23 13.01
N TYR A 164 3.62 22.30 14.15
CA TYR A 164 2.18 22.10 14.23
C TYR A 164 1.37 23.21 13.54
N GLU A 165 1.83 24.47 13.62
CA GLU A 165 1.21 25.57 12.88
C GLU A 165 1.31 25.37 11.37
N THR A 166 2.45 24.85 10.90
CA THR A 166 2.65 24.55 9.48
C THR A 166 1.64 23.49 9.03
N TYR A 167 1.48 22.41 9.79
CA TYR A 167 0.48 21.38 9.48
C TYR A 167 -0.95 21.92 9.55
N ARG A 168 -1.29 22.69 10.59
CA ARG A 168 -2.62 23.30 10.76
C ARG A 168 -3.00 24.24 9.60
N ARG A 169 -2.03 24.95 9.01
CA ARG A 169 -2.28 25.78 7.83
C ARG A 169 -2.64 24.96 6.60
N LEU A 170 -2.07 23.76 6.48
CA LEU A 170 -2.38 22.82 5.40
C LEU A 170 -3.70 22.07 5.64
N TYR A 171 -4.01 21.77 6.90
CA TYR A 171 -5.17 21.00 7.34
C TYR A 171 -5.91 21.71 8.49
N PRO A 172 -6.70 22.76 8.19
CA PRO A 172 -7.33 23.60 9.22
C PRO A 172 -8.42 22.88 10.03
N ASP A 173 -9.02 21.83 9.45
CA ASP A 173 -10.11 21.07 10.08
C ASP A 173 -9.60 19.99 11.04
N ASP A 174 -8.29 19.69 11.06
CA ASP A 174 -7.72 18.72 11.99
C ASP A 174 -7.59 19.34 13.39
N PRO A 175 -8.24 18.79 14.43
CA PRO A 175 -8.14 19.30 15.80
C PRO A 175 -6.83 18.92 16.50
N VAL A 176 -6.04 17.97 15.99
CA VAL A 176 -4.84 17.45 16.65
C VAL A 176 -3.77 18.54 16.87
N PRO A 177 -3.37 19.33 15.85
CA PRO A 177 -2.37 20.39 16.04
C PRO A 177 -2.79 21.43 17.10
N VAL A 178 -4.07 21.75 17.20
CA VAL A 178 -4.57 22.73 18.17
C VAL A 178 -4.37 22.23 19.60
N LYS A 179 -4.66 20.94 19.84
CA LYS A 179 -4.46 20.30 21.14
C LYS A 179 -2.97 20.23 21.52
N GLU A 180 -2.12 19.84 20.58
CA GLU A 180 -0.68 19.73 20.83
C GLU A 180 -0.01 21.11 21.03
N ILE A 181 -0.40 22.14 20.28
CA ILE A 181 0.07 23.52 20.51
C ILE A 181 -0.32 24.00 21.92
N ALA A 182 -1.57 23.75 22.35
CA ALA A 182 -2.02 24.12 23.69
C ALA A 182 -1.25 23.39 24.80
N LYS A 183 -0.87 22.13 24.57
CA LYS A 183 -0.02 21.36 25.47
C LYS A 183 1.40 21.92 25.53
N LEU A 184 2.01 22.22 24.38
CA LEU A 184 3.33 22.85 24.30
C LEU A 184 3.38 24.19 25.03
N ASN A 185 2.36 25.03 24.91
CA ASN A 185 2.28 26.31 25.63
C ASN A 185 2.30 26.10 27.15
N LYS A 186 1.53 25.13 27.66
CA LYS A 186 1.51 24.82 29.10
C LYS A 186 2.86 24.29 29.59
N GLU A 187 3.54 23.47 28.78
CA GLU A 187 4.87 22.94 29.08
C GLU A 187 5.92 24.07 29.10
N GLU A 188 5.88 24.99 28.14
CA GLU A 188 6.75 26.16 28.07
C GLU A 188 6.53 27.10 29.28
N ASP A 189 5.28 27.42 29.62
CA ASP A 189 4.95 28.24 30.79
C ASP A 189 5.48 27.62 32.10
N ALA A 190 5.35 26.29 32.23
CA ALA A 190 5.87 25.55 33.37
C ALA A 190 7.40 25.57 33.42
N TYR A 191 8.07 25.42 32.27
CA TYR A 191 9.52 25.50 32.16
C TYR A 191 10.05 26.90 32.54
N ILE A 192 9.44 27.97 32.01
CA ILE A 192 9.81 29.36 32.34
C ILE A 192 9.61 29.62 33.84
N LYS A 193 8.48 29.18 34.40
CA LYS A 193 8.19 29.33 35.84
C LYS A 193 9.22 28.61 36.71
N GLY A 194 9.64 27.41 36.34
CA GLY A 194 10.69 26.65 37.03
C GLY A 194 12.03 27.39 37.01
N MET A 195 12.43 27.87 35.82
CA MET A 195 13.65 28.68 35.65
C MET A 195 13.62 29.97 36.51
N MET A 196 12.47 30.63 36.62
CA MET A 196 12.29 31.82 37.46
C MET A 196 12.34 31.52 38.97
N GLN A 197 11.90 30.34 39.40
CA GLN A 197 11.96 29.94 40.82
C GLN A 197 13.36 29.52 41.26
N GLU A 198 14.12 28.83 40.40
CA GLU A 198 15.53 28.50 40.67
C GLU A 198 16.45 29.73 40.64
N SER A 199 16.08 30.77 39.88
CA SER A 199 16.77 32.06 39.85
C SER A 199 16.25 33.07 40.88
N GLY A 200 15.42 32.63 41.85
CA GLY A 200 15.02 33.43 43.00
C GLY A 200 16.23 34.01 43.74
N PRO A 201 16.06 35.16 44.43
CA PRO A 201 17.20 35.97 44.88
C PRO A 201 18.11 35.12 45.76
N LYS A 202 19.34 34.85 45.30
CA LYS A 202 20.43 34.48 46.21
C LYS A 202 20.43 35.54 47.30
N LYS A 203 19.99 35.19 48.51
CA LYS A 203 20.15 36.03 49.69
C LYS A 203 21.65 36.29 49.83
N THR A 204 22.12 37.43 49.32
CA THR A 204 23.53 37.87 49.36
C THR A 204 23.93 38.41 50.73
N ILE A 205 23.18 38.05 51.78
CA ILE A 205 23.58 38.30 53.16
C ILE A 205 23.27 37.03 53.94
N PRO A 206 24.29 36.31 54.44
CA PRO A 206 24.09 35.26 55.42
C PRO A 206 23.35 35.85 56.61
N GLU A 207 22.20 35.27 56.97
CA GLU A 207 21.40 35.65 58.14
C GLU A 207 22.18 35.51 59.48
N GLU A 208 23.39 34.94 59.44
CA GLU A 208 24.35 34.90 60.54
C GLU A 208 25.08 36.24 60.76
N LEU A 209 25.27 37.09 59.74
CA LEU A 209 25.96 38.38 59.87
C LEU A 209 25.09 39.45 60.55
N THR A 210 23.77 39.41 60.36
CA THR A 210 22.82 40.29 61.06
C THR A 210 22.62 39.85 62.51
N LYS A 211 22.53 38.54 62.79
CA LYS A 211 22.44 38.03 64.17
C LYS A 211 23.71 38.27 64.99
N GLU A 212 24.90 38.31 64.37
CA GLU A 212 26.15 38.62 65.08
C GLU A 212 26.36 40.12 65.32
N GLN A 213 25.87 40.98 64.42
CA GLN A 213 25.88 42.44 64.64
C GLN A 213 24.89 42.87 65.72
N ASP A 214 23.69 42.29 65.76
CA ASP A 214 22.71 42.56 66.83
C ASP A 214 23.17 42.00 68.18
N ARG A 215 23.83 40.84 68.19
CA ARG A 215 24.48 40.30 69.40
C ARG A 215 25.66 41.15 69.88
N LYS A 216 26.46 41.73 68.97
CA LYS A 216 27.57 42.64 69.33
C LYS A 216 27.08 44.02 69.76
N ALA A 217 25.93 44.50 69.28
CA ALA A 217 25.29 45.71 69.77
C ALA A 217 24.72 45.52 71.19
N ALA A 218 24.08 44.37 71.46
CA ALA A 218 23.58 44.01 72.79
C ALA A 218 24.73 43.76 73.81
N ALA A 219 25.85 43.17 73.38
CA ALA A 219 27.01 42.94 74.23
C ALA A 219 27.81 44.22 74.57
N ARG A 220 27.66 45.30 73.79
CA ARG A 220 28.29 46.60 74.08
C ARG A 220 27.52 47.45 75.11
N ALA A 221 26.29 47.05 75.48
CA ALA A 221 25.48 47.71 76.49
C ALA A 221 25.50 47.00 77.87
N GLY A 222 26.24 45.90 78.04
CA GLY A 222 26.20 45.12 79.27
C GLY A 222 27.54 44.49 79.67
N SER A 223 28.19 45.09 80.67
CA SER A 223 29.27 44.54 81.51
C SER A 223 30.63 44.31 80.80
N GLY A 224 31.76 44.79 81.32
CA GLY A 224 32.13 44.79 82.73
C GLY A 224 32.82 43.48 83.08
N ARG A 225 34.15 43.45 82.94
CA ARG A 225 35.11 42.55 83.60
C ARG A 225 34.77 41.04 83.64
N THR A 226 35.59 40.23 82.97
CA THR A 226 36.65 39.43 83.64
C THR A 226 37.43 38.58 82.65
N ARG A 227 38.75 38.55 82.88
CA ARG A 227 39.81 37.93 82.08
C ARG A 227 40.09 36.53 82.64
N LYS A 228 39.98 35.47 81.84
CA LYS A 228 40.63 34.17 82.12
C LYS A 228 41.27 33.58 80.86
N LYS A 229 42.59 33.41 80.94
CA LYS A 229 43.46 32.68 80.00
C LYS A 229 43.04 31.21 79.90
N ARG A 230 43.02 30.63 78.69
CA ARG A 230 43.18 29.18 78.46
C ARG A 230 43.95 28.88 77.17
N VAL A 231 44.67 27.76 77.23
CA VAL A 231 45.80 27.21 76.47
C VAL A 231 45.34 26.46 75.19
N PRO A 232 46.16 26.28 74.13
CA PRO A 232 45.70 25.83 72.81
C PRO A 232 45.44 24.32 72.74
N LYS A 233 44.46 23.91 71.91
CA LYS A 233 44.12 22.50 71.66
C LYS A 233 44.27 22.14 70.18
N LYS A 234 44.97 21.03 69.96
CA LYS A 234 45.33 20.35 68.71
C LYS A 234 44.20 20.17 67.70
N THR A 235 44.56 20.37 66.44
CA THR A 235 43.87 19.96 65.20
C THR A 235 43.62 18.44 65.17
N ARG A 236 42.42 18.03 64.76
CA ARG A 236 42.12 16.66 64.28
C ARG A 236 41.45 16.77 62.92
N MET A 237 42.07 16.12 61.93
CA MET A 237 41.51 15.89 60.61
C MET A 237 40.35 14.89 60.71
N LEU A 238 39.27 15.13 59.96
CA LEU A 238 38.17 14.19 59.73
C LEU A 238 38.20 13.77 58.25
N VAL A 239 39.20 12.97 57.89
CA VAL A 239 39.11 12.13 56.69
C VAL A 239 39.58 10.73 57.11
N PRO A 240 38.70 9.72 57.06
CA PRO A 240 39.14 8.33 57.05
C PRO A 240 39.76 8.02 55.69
N VAL A 241 41.01 7.60 55.73
CA VAL A 241 41.63 6.76 54.71
C VAL A 241 41.10 5.35 54.94
N ASP A 242 40.75 4.66 53.86
CA ASP A 242 40.30 3.27 53.80
C ASP A 242 38.83 2.98 54.16
N SER A 243 37.99 2.96 53.12
CA SER A 243 37.02 1.88 52.94
C SER A 243 36.73 1.71 51.45
N ILE A 244 37.66 1.00 50.81
CA ILE A 244 37.43 0.14 49.65
C ILE A 244 36.36 -0.92 50.04
N SER A 245 35.59 -1.37 49.05
CA SER A 245 34.76 -2.60 49.00
C SER A 245 33.28 -2.44 49.42
N TYR A 246 32.26 -3.00 48.74
CA TYR A 246 32.14 -4.14 47.82
C TYR A 246 30.85 -4.02 46.96
N PHE A 247 30.88 -4.61 45.76
CA PHE A 247 29.80 -4.93 44.79
C PHE A 247 29.08 -3.81 44.04
#